data_AF-A0A8T4ZQA6-F1
#
_entry.id   AF-A0A8T4ZQA6-F1
#
_cell.length_a   1.000
_cell.length_b   1.000
_cell.length_c   1.000
_cell.angle_alpha   90.00
_cell.angle_beta   90.00
_cell.angle_gamma   90.00
#
_symmetry.space_group_name_H-M   'P 1'
#
loop_
_entity.id
_entity.type
_entity.pdbx_description
1 polymer ?
#
loop_
_entity_poly.entity_id
_entity_poly.type
_entity_poly.pdbx_seq_one_letter_code
_entity_poly.pdbx_strand_id
1 'polypeptide(L)'
;MNRLARSIALVVLILSVSMFACTIKPASADLTGDINDDGKVDLKDVFPALFSIGSVLGDPRFDARCDIDENDVINMADVLTIFANFGKTNT
;
A
#
# COMPACT_ATOMS: atom_id res chain seq x y z
N MET A 1 -28.77 36.82 -10.82
CA MET A 1 -28.01 35.55 -11.02
C MET A 1 -28.77 34.65 -11.96
N ASN A 2 -28.17 34.38 -13.10
CA ASN A 2 -28.79 33.80 -14.29
C ASN A 2 -28.95 32.29 -14.02
N ARG A 3 -30.08 31.68 -14.41
CA ARG A 3 -30.36 30.25 -14.13
C ARG A 3 -29.22 29.32 -14.58
N LEU A 4 -28.58 29.67 -15.71
CA LEU A 4 -27.39 29.02 -16.24
C LEU A 4 -26.20 28.98 -15.26
N ALA A 5 -25.90 30.11 -14.61
CA ALA A 5 -24.78 30.22 -13.68
C ALA A 5 -24.99 29.36 -12.41
N ARG A 6 -26.24 29.21 -11.96
CA ARG A 6 -26.60 28.35 -10.83
C ARG A 6 -26.46 26.87 -11.18
N SER A 7 -26.86 26.48 -12.38
CA SER A 7 -26.70 25.11 -12.87
C SER A 7 -25.24 24.71 -13.03
N ILE A 8 -24.40 25.59 -13.59
CA ILE A 8 -22.96 25.33 -13.73
C ILE A 8 -22.29 25.19 -12.37
N ALA A 9 -22.60 26.09 -11.43
CA ALA A 9 -22.05 26.02 -10.06
C ALA A 9 -22.41 24.70 -9.35
N LEU A 10 -23.63 24.20 -9.55
CA LEU A 10 -24.11 22.96 -8.94
C LEU A 10 -23.42 21.72 -9.55
N VAL A 11 -23.18 21.71 -10.86
CA VAL A 11 -22.43 20.63 -11.54
C VAL A 11 -20.96 20.60 -11.11
N VAL A 12 -20.31 21.77 -11.00
CA VAL A 12 -18.91 21.85 -10.53
C VAL A 12 -18.78 21.38 -9.08
N LEU A 13 -19.76 21.71 -8.23
CA LEU A 13 -19.80 21.24 -6.84
C LEU A 13 -19.90 19.71 -6.79
N ILE A 14 -20.81 19.10 -7.56
CA ILE A 14 -21.00 17.64 -7.59
C ILE A 14 -19.74 16.93 -8.10
N LEU A 15 -19.11 17.44 -9.17
CA LEU A 15 -17.86 16.87 -9.70
C LEU A 15 -16.71 16.97 -8.69
N SER A 16 -16.60 18.08 -7.96
CA SER A 16 -15.56 18.27 -6.94
C SER A 16 -15.74 17.31 -5.76
N VAL A 17 -16.97 17.14 -5.27
CA VAL A 17 -17.28 16.23 -4.14
C VAL A 17 -17.05 14.77 -4.55
N SER A 18 -17.35 14.40 -5.80
CA SER A 18 -17.10 13.04 -6.30
C SER A 18 -15.62 12.66 -6.34
N MET A 19 -14.72 13.63 -6.61
CA MET A 19 -13.28 13.36 -6.61
C MET A 19 -12.72 13.16 -5.20
N PHE A 20 -13.33 13.78 -4.18
CA PHE A 20 -12.96 13.59 -2.77
C PHE A 20 -13.52 12.30 -2.17
N ALA A 21 -14.68 11.82 -2.61
CA ALA A 21 -15.29 10.60 -2.08
C ALA A 21 -14.57 9.30 -2.50
N CYS A 22 -13.65 9.35 -3.48
CA CYS A 22 -12.99 8.15 -4.03
C CYS A 22 -11.72 7.73 -3.26
N THR A 23 -11.30 8.44 -2.21
CA THR A 23 -9.94 8.26 -1.64
C THR A 23 -9.88 7.83 -0.18
N ILE A 24 -10.98 7.32 0.39
CA ILE A 24 -10.92 6.64 1.70
C ILE A 24 -10.90 5.14 1.45
N LYS A 25 -9.71 4.58 1.15
CA LYS A 25 -9.51 3.14 1.40
C LYS A 25 -9.65 2.94 2.90
N PRO A 26 -10.47 1.98 3.38
CA PRO A 26 -10.46 1.64 4.80
C PRO A 26 -9.02 1.27 5.19
N ALA A 27 -8.55 1.79 6.33
CA ALA A 27 -7.29 1.34 6.90
C ALA A 27 -7.45 -0.14 7.24
N SER A 28 -7.02 -0.98 6.30
CA SER A 28 -6.75 -2.40 6.55
C SER A 28 -5.80 -2.44 7.74
N ALA A 29 -6.10 -3.24 8.76
CA ALA A 29 -5.16 -3.44 9.85
C ALA A 29 -3.82 -3.83 9.23
N ASP A 30 -2.74 -3.14 9.59
CA ASP A 30 -1.44 -3.37 8.96
C ASP A 30 -1.02 -4.83 9.21
N LEU A 31 -1.15 -5.67 8.19
CA LEU A 31 -0.91 -7.10 8.28
C LEU A 31 0.57 -7.30 7.99
N THR A 32 1.37 -7.32 9.05
CA THR A 32 2.83 -7.45 8.91
C THR A 32 3.19 -8.61 7.98
N GLY A 33 3.91 -8.31 6.90
CA GLY A 33 4.30 -9.27 5.87
C GLY A 33 3.39 -9.33 4.63
N ASP A 34 2.27 -8.59 4.58
CA ASP A 34 1.45 -8.37 3.38
C ASP A 34 2.05 -7.23 2.55
N ILE A 35 3.05 -7.55 1.72
CA ILE A 35 3.84 -6.59 0.95
C ILE A 35 3.03 -6.03 -0.22
N ASN A 36 2.03 -6.79 -0.68
CA ASN A 36 1.24 -6.47 -1.87
C ASN A 36 -0.15 -5.87 -1.55
N ASP A 37 -0.46 -5.68 -0.26
CA ASP A 37 -1.71 -5.14 0.27
C ASP A 37 -2.96 -5.90 -0.23
N ASP A 38 -2.88 -7.22 -0.44
CA ASP A 38 -4.03 -8.03 -0.88
C ASP A 38 -4.83 -8.67 0.27
N GLY A 39 -4.52 -8.30 1.51
CA GLY A 39 -5.25 -8.66 2.72
C GLY A 39 -4.87 -10.02 3.27
N LYS A 40 -3.75 -10.59 2.82
CA LYS A 40 -3.26 -11.90 3.21
C LYS A 40 -1.74 -11.97 3.03
N VAL A 41 -1.10 -12.79 3.85
CA VAL A 41 0.34 -13.08 3.72
C VAL A 41 0.51 -14.41 3.01
N ASP A 42 0.94 -14.39 1.75
CA ASP A 42 1.19 -15.59 0.95
C ASP A 42 2.48 -15.52 0.12
N LEU A 43 2.66 -16.44 -0.83
CA LEU A 43 3.89 -16.51 -1.63
C LEU A 43 4.12 -15.24 -2.47
N LYS A 44 3.07 -14.47 -2.79
CA LYS A 44 3.17 -13.24 -3.56
C LYS A 44 3.98 -12.17 -2.83
N ASP A 45 3.94 -12.18 -1.51
CA ASP A 45 4.69 -11.24 -0.67
C ASP A 45 6.18 -11.57 -0.62
N VAL A 46 6.53 -12.84 -0.79
CA VAL A 46 7.92 -13.31 -0.76
C VAL A 46 8.70 -12.90 -2.00
N PHE A 47 8.07 -12.89 -3.19
CA PHE A 47 8.75 -12.56 -4.44
C PHE A 47 9.40 -11.16 -4.48
N PRO A 48 8.72 -10.06 -4.10
CA PRO A 48 9.33 -8.74 -4.07
C PRO A 48 10.46 -8.67 -3.04
N ALA A 49 10.29 -9.28 -1.86
CA ALA A 49 11.34 -9.32 -0.83
C ALA A 49 12.61 -10.06 -1.31
N LEU A 50 12.45 -11.17 -2.04
CA LEU A 50 13.59 -11.89 -2.63
C LEU A 50 14.28 -11.11 -3.75
N PHE A 51 13.56 -10.28 -4.50
CA PHE A 51 14.15 -9.44 -5.54
C PHE A 51 15.01 -8.31 -4.96
N SER A 52 14.57 -7.76 -3.83
CA SER A 52 15.21 -6.66 -3.12
C SER A 52 16.26 -7.12 -2.10
N ILE A 53 16.44 -8.43 -1.89
CA ILE A 53 17.35 -8.95 -0.87
C ILE A 53 18.80 -8.48 -1.08
N GLY A 54 19.44 -8.07 0.01
CA GLY A 54 20.78 -7.53 0.07
C GLY A 54 20.92 -6.11 -0.48
N SER A 55 19.82 -5.40 -0.74
CA SER A 55 19.84 -3.97 -1.05
C SER A 55 19.68 -3.12 0.20
N VAL A 56 20.23 -1.90 0.14
CA VAL A 56 20.15 -0.90 1.22
C VAL A 56 19.50 0.38 0.74
N LEU A 57 19.06 1.23 1.66
CA LEU A 57 18.42 2.51 1.30
C LEU A 57 19.27 3.31 0.31
N GLY A 58 18.66 3.67 -0.82
CA GLY A 58 19.31 4.37 -1.93
C GLY A 58 19.73 3.48 -3.10
N ASP A 59 19.74 2.15 -2.93
CA ASP A 59 19.95 1.24 -4.05
C ASP A 59 18.75 1.24 -5.02
N PRO A 60 18.98 1.09 -6.34
CA PRO A 60 17.88 1.01 -7.32
C PRO A 60 16.92 -0.17 -7.13
N ARG A 61 17.37 -1.20 -6.40
CA ARG A 61 16.59 -2.40 -6.09
C ARG A 61 15.90 -2.32 -4.73
N PHE A 62 16.17 -1.28 -3.95
CA PHE A 62 15.57 -1.13 -2.63
C PHE A 62 14.08 -0.82 -2.78
N ASP A 63 13.25 -1.68 -2.21
CA ASP A 63 11.81 -1.47 -2.08
C ASP A 63 11.51 -1.31 -0.59
N ALA A 64 11.17 -0.09 -0.17
CA ALA A 64 10.90 0.23 1.23
C ALA A 64 9.79 -0.63 1.84
N ARG A 65 8.91 -1.23 1.02
CA ARG A 65 7.87 -2.14 1.51
C ARG A 65 8.44 -3.47 2.00
N CYS A 66 9.62 -3.85 1.51
CA CYS A 66 10.29 -5.10 1.85
C CYS A 66 11.26 -4.98 3.05
N ASP A 67 11.49 -3.76 3.55
CA ASP A 67 12.25 -3.47 4.78
C ASP A 67 11.27 -3.44 5.96
N ILE A 68 10.98 -4.61 6.52
CA ILE A 68 9.85 -4.81 7.44
C ILE A 68 10.20 -4.35 8.85
N ASP A 69 11.49 -4.43 9.23
CA ASP A 69 11.97 -3.93 10.52
C ASP A 69 12.51 -2.50 10.47
N GLU A 70 12.36 -1.82 9.31
CA GLU A 70 12.72 -0.42 9.06
C GLU A 70 14.18 -0.11 9.41
N ASN A 71 15.09 -1.02 9.07
CA ASN A 71 16.51 -0.89 9.40
C ASN A 71 17.39 -0.39 8.22
N ASP A 72 16.76 0.03 7.11
CA ASP A 72 17.37 0.45 5.85
C ASP A 72 18.13 -0.66 5.10
N VAL A 73 17.97 -1.93 5.48
CA VAL A 73 18.68 -3.10 4.92
C VAL A 73 17.75 -4.31 4.74
N ILE A 74 17.37 -4.57 3.50
CA ILE A 74 16.52 -5.73 3.17
C ILE A 74 17.36 -7.00 3.20
N ASN A 75 17.11 -7.88 4.17
CA ASN A 75 17.85 -9.11 4.37
C ASN A 75 16.95 -10.30 4.72
N MET A 76 17.53 -11.39 5.23
CA MET A 76 16.77 -12.61 5.53
C MET A 76 15.83 -12.42 6.74
N ALA A 77 16.09 -11.45 7.62
CA ALA A 77 15.21 -11.12 8.74
C ALA A 77 13.83 -10.65 8.26
N ASP A 78 13.78 -9.81 7.22
CA ASP A 78 12.53 -9.37 6.59
C ASP A 78 11.76 -10.55 6.00
N VAL A 79 12.47 -11.38 5.21
CA VAL A 79 11.88 -12.56 4.59
C VAL A 79 11.35 -13.54 5.64
N LEU A 80 12.08 -13.76 6.74
CA LEU A 80 11.63 -14.59 7.86
C LEU A 80 10.39 -14.01 8.54
N THR A 81 10.24 -12.68 8.57
CA THR A 81 9.05 -12.02 9.11
C THR A 81 7.82 -12.28 8.24
N ILE A 82 7.96 -12.31 6.91
CA ILE A 82 6.89 -12.74 6.00
C ILE A 82 6.51 -14.20 6.31
N PHE A 83 7.49 -15.10 6.40
CA PHE A 83 7.23 -16.51 6.72
C PHE A 83 6.59 -16.71 8.11
N ALA A 84 6.96 -15.90 9.11
CA ALA A 84 6.36 -15.95 10.44
C ALA A 84 4.88 -15.54 10.45
N ASN A 85 4.45 -14.77 9.45
CA ASN A 85 3.07 -14.33 9.28
C ASN A 85 2.32 -15.11 8.18
N PHE A 86 2.95 -16.10 7.56
CA PHE A 86 2.40 -16.82 6.41
C PHE A 86 1.02 -17.44 6.71
N GLY A 87 0.07 -17.19 5.82
CA GLY A 87 -1.32 -17.66 5.92
C GLY A 87 -2.23 -16.81 6.80
N LYS A 88 -1.73 -15.73 7.43
CA LYS A 88 -2.61 -14.76 8.10
C LYS A 88 -3.39 -13.94 7.06
N THR A 89 -4.58 -13.50 7.45
CA THR A 89 -5.50 -12.72 6.60
C THR A 89 -6.23 -11.67 7.43
N ASN A 90 -6.50 -10.51 6.84
CA ASN A 90 -7.42 -9.53 7.43
C ASN A 90 -8.87 -9.94 7.11
N THR A 91 -9.57 -10.44 8.13
CA THR A 91 -11.01 -10.80 8.07
C THR A 91 -11.88 -9.75 8.73
#